data_AF-A0A061F1S6-F1
#
_entry.id   AF-A0A061F1S6-F1
#
_cell.length_a   1.000
_cell.length_b   1.000
_cell.length_c   1.000
_cell.angle_alpha   90.00
_cell.angle_beta   90.00
_cell.angle_gamma   90.00
#
_symmetry.space_group_name_H-M   'P 1'
#
loop_
_entity.id
_entity.type
_entity.pdbx_description
1 polymer ?
#
loop_
_entity_poly.entity_id
_entity_poly.type
_entity_poly.pdbx_seq_one_letter_code
_entity_poly.pdbx_strand_id
1 'polypeptide(L)'
;MNHSEQRARPLWEPRKKNNFLAITGKKKLDDYLILSAPFMKRISLSPRFNIVESIRRRFTSLSLSVFLPQSKDQSFVAMPQGDYIELHRKRHGYRLDFFERKRKKEARQVHERSAKAQKALGIKGKMIAKKNYAEKALMKKTLAMHEESSNRRKVDDQVQDGAIPAYLMDRENTTRAKVLSNTIKQKRKEKAGKWEVPIPKVRPVAEDEMFKVLRSGKRKTKQWKRMVTKCTFVGPGFTRKPPKYERFIRPSGLRFTKAHVTHPELKCTFNLDIIGVKKNPNGPMYTSLGVMTKGTIIEVNVSELGLVTPAGKVVWGKYAQVTNNPENDGCINAVLLV
;
A
#
# COMPACT_ATOMS: atom_id res chain seq x y z
N MET A 1 39.50 -55.81 48.01
CA MET A 1 39.67 -56.58 46.76
C MET A 1 38.54 -56.18 45.81
N ASN A 2 38.93 -55.57 44.68
CA ASN A 2 38.32 -55.46 43.33
C ASN A 2 36.84 -55.86 43.17
N HIS A 3 35.95 -55.16 42.45
CA HIS A 3 36.04 -54.52 41.12
C HIS A 3 34.84 -53.54 40.98
N SER A 4 35.07 -52.26 40.69
CA SER A 4 34.85 -51.58 39.39
C SER A 4 33.46 -51.71 38.76
N GLU A 5 32.59 -50.71 38.96
CA GLU A 5 31.47 -50.39 38.05
C GLU A 5 31.64 -48.96 37.52
N GLN A 6 31.85 -48.87 36.20
CA GLN A 6 32.09 -47.65 35.45
C GLN A 6 30.77 -46.90 35.22
N ARG A 7 30.64 -45.69 35.77
CA ARG A 7 29.59 -44.73 35.37
C ARG A 7 30.07 -43.92 34.16
N ALA A 8 29.43 -44.14 33.01
CA ALA A 8 29.62 -43.33 31.81
C ALA A 8 29.03 -41.93 32.00
N ARG A 9 29.81 -40.90 31.64
CA ARG A 9 29.39 -39.48 31.60
C ARG A 9 28.73 -39.16 30.26
N PRO A 10 27.62 -38.40 30.20
CA PRO A 10 27.22 -37.75 28.97
C PRO A 10 27.99 -36.43 28.78
N LEU A 11 28.82 -36.38 27.74
CA LEU A 11 29.28 -35.13 27.14
C LEU A 11 28.07 -34.43 26.51
N TRP A 12 27.87 -33.15 26.86
CA TRP A 12 27.77 -32.00 25.94
C TRP A 12 26.85 -30.91 26.51
N GLU A 13 27.44 -29.89 27.15
CA GLU A 13 26.79 -28.61 27.46
C GLU A 13 27.12 -27.58 26.35
N PRO A 14 26.16 -26.75 25.90
CA PRO A 14 26.45 -25.70 24.94
C PRO A 14 27.04 -24.46 25.63
N ARG A 15 28.30 -24.14 25.27
CA ARG A 15 28.99 -22.90 25.69
C ARG A 15 28.27 -21.65 25.15
N LYS A 16 27.94 -20.74 26.08
CA LYS A 16 27.65 -19.33 25.82
C LYS A 16 28.84 -18.65 25.12
N LYS A 17 28.58 -17.87 24.07
CA LYS A 17 29.47 -16.78 23.63
C LYS A 17 28.65 -15.53 23.33
N ASN A 18 28.99 -14.47 24.07
CA ASN A 18 28.54 -13.10 23.88
C ASN A 18 29.36 -12.40 22.78
N ASN A 19 28.65 -11.49 22.10
CA ASN A 19 29.04 -10.19 21.56
C ASN A 19 30.31 -10.04 20.72
N PHE A 20 30.10 -9.68 19.45
CA PHE A 20 30.87 -8.62 18.79
C PHE A 20 29.95 -7.74 17.92
N LEU A 21 30.14 -6.43 18.09
CA LEU A 21 29.54 -5.30 17.38
C LEU A 21 29.73 -5.38 15.86
N ALA A 22 28.70 -5.05 15.07
CA ALA A 22 28.88 -4.32 13.81
C ALA A 22 27.58 -3.62 13.37
N ILE A 23 27.71 -2.30 13.31
CA ILE A 23 26.84 -1.29 12.73
C ILE A 23 26.52 -1.60 11.26
N THR A 24 25.26 -1.47 10.82
CA THR A 24 24.87 -0.84 9.54
C THR A 24 23.34 -0.80 9.38
N GLY A 25 22.84 0.39 9.03
CA GLY A 25 21.42 0.72 8.96
C GLY A 25 20.68 0.03 7.81
N LYS A 26 19.48 -0.46 8.12
CA LYS A 26 18.50 -0.93 7.12
C LYS A 26 17.80 0.27 6.50
N LYS A 27 18.17 0.60 5.26
CA LYS A 27 17.29 1.32 4.33
C LYS A 27 16.26 0.32 3.79
N LYS A 28 14.97 0.59 4.04
CA LYS A 28 13.86 -0.01 3.28
C LYS A 28 13.86 0.62 1.90
N LEU A 29 13.85 -0.19 0.85
CA LEU A 29 13.48 0.21 -0.50
C LEU A 29 12.22 -0.57 -0.81
N ASP A 30 11.12 0.15 -0.89
CA ASP A 30 9.81 -0.37 -1.24
C ASP A 30 9.67 -0.47 -2.77
N ASP A 31 9.19 -1.64 -3.15
CA ASP A 31 8.40 -2.04 -4.30
C ASP A 31 7.93 -0.94 -5.27
N TYR A 32 8.41 -1.03 -6.52
CA TYR A 32 7.71 -0.57 -7.71
C TYR A 32 7.60 -1.76 -8.67
N LEU A 33 6.37 -2.25 -8.92
CA LEU A 33 5.98 -2.74 -10.24
C LEU A 33 4.47 -2.92 -10.34
N ILE A 34 3.95 -2.14 -11.27
CA ILE A 34 2.58 -1.95 -11.72
C ILE A 34 2.07 -3.23 -12.39
N LEU A 35 0.90 -3.72 -11.98
CA LEU A 35 0.12 -4.72 -12.70
C LEU A 35 -1.09 -4.03 -13.34
N SER A 36 -1.07 -3.93 -14.67
CA SER A 36 -2.19 -3.50 -15.49
C SER A 36 -3.13 -4.69 -15.78
N ALA A 37 -4.38 -4.61 -15.35
CA ALA A 37 -5.49 -5.45 -15.80
C ALA A 37 -6.32 -4.69 -16.85
N PRO A 38 -6.82 -5.32 -17.93
CA PRO A 38 -7.66 -4.64 -18.90
C PRO A 38 -9.13 -4.61 -18.45
N PHE A 39 -9.66 -3.38 -18.47
CA PHE A 39 -11.04 -3.00 -18.17
C PHE A 39 -11.94 -3.28 -19.39
N MET A 40 -13.00 -4.04 -19.17
CA MET A 40 -14.00 -4.45 -20.17
C MET A 40 -15.01 -3.29 -20.37
N LYS A 41 -15.00 -2.62 -21.52
CA LYS A 41 -16.03 -1.62 -21.89
C LYS A 41 -17.08 -2.24 -22.82
N ARG A 42 -18.32 -2.36 -22.30
CA ARG A 42 -19.57 -2.45 -23.08
C ARG A 42 -19.83 -1.09 -23.71
N ILE A 43 -20.05 -1.06 -25.03
CA ILE A 43 -20.67 0.09 -25.72
C ILE A 43 -21.83 -0.48 -26.55
N SER A 44 -23.02 -0.02 -26.21
CA SER A 44 -24.29 -0.21 -26.91
C SER A 44 -24.32 0.60 -28.20
N LEU A 45 -24.76 0.00 -29.30
CA LEU A 45 -24.97 0.68 -30.58
C LEU A 45 -26.38 0.41 -31.13
N SER A 46 -27.08 1.50 -31.42
CA SER A 46 -28.12 1.64 -32.44
C SER A 46 -28.47 3.13 -32.58
N PRO A 47 -29.25 3.57 -33.58
CA PRO A 47 -29.10 3.36 -35.04
C PRO A 47 -29.28 4.68 -35.85
N ARG A 48 -28.70 4.85 -37.05
CA ARG A 48 -29.16 5.88 -38.02
C ARG A 48 -28.93 5.53 -39.51
N PHE A 49 -30.06 5.40 -40.20
CA PHE A 49 -30.49 5.94 -41.51
C PHE A 49 -29.70 5.71 -42.83
N ASN A 50 -30.50 5.17 -43.77
CA ASN A 50 -30.35 5.05 -45.23
C ASN A 50 -29.98 6.34 -45.96
N ILE A 51 -29.12 6.23 -46.98
CA ILE A 51 -29.12 7.09 -48.19
C ILE A 51 -28.77 6.24 -49.42
N VAL A 52 -29.81 5.95 -50.22
CA VAL A 52 -29.88 6.07 -51.70
C VAL A 52 -29.02 5.14 -52.58
N GLU A 53 -29.70 4.14 -53.14
CA GLU A 53 -29.54 3.63 -54.51
C GLU A 53 -29.32 4.75 -55.54
N SER A 54 -28.27 4.66 -56.37
CA SER A 54 -28.35 5.22 -57.73
C SER A 54 -27.27 4.71 -58.68
N ILE A 55 -27.70 3.87 -59.62
CA ILE A 55 -27.45 3.99 -61.07
C ILE A 55 -25.98 3.98 -61.55
N ARG A 56 -25.56 2.84 -62.11
CA ARG A 56 -24.96 2.73 -63.47
C ARG A 56 -24.87 1.26 -63.88
N ARG A 57 -25.88 0.78 -64.59
CA ARG A 57 -25.88 0.51 -66.05
C ARG A 57 -24.90 -0.59 -66.50
N ARG A 58 -25.53 -1.68 -66.95
CA ARG A 58 -25.08 -2.64 -67.95
C ARG A 58 -24.15 -2.03 -68.99
N PHE A 59 -23.02 -2.67 -69.27
CA PHE A 59 -22.46 -2.80 -70.61
C PHE A 59 -21.64 -4.09 -70.68
N THR A 60 -22.10 -4.99 -71.55
CA THR A 60 -21.37 -6.14 -72.09
C THR A 60 -20.39 -5.66 -73.15
N SER A 61 -19.12 -6.09 -73.11
CA SER A 61 -18.39 -6.58 -74.30
C SER A 61 -16.94 -6.96 -73.99
N LEU A 62 -16.47 -7.94 -74.76
CA LEU A 62 -15.15 -8.53 -74.87
C LEU A 62 -13.97 -7.53 -74.81
N SER A 63 -12.86 -7.92 -74.19
CA SER A 63 -11.64 -8.39 -74.88
C SER A 63 -10.36 -8.21 -74.07
N LEU A 64 -9.42 -9.13 -74.33
CA LEU A 64 -7.97 -9.08 -74.10
C LEU A 64 -7.43 -9.19 -72.66
N SER A 65 -6.83 -10.37 -72.46
CA SER A 65 -5.82 -10.71 -71.46
C SER A 65 -4.64 -9.71 -71.44
N VAL A 66 -4.40 -9.11 -70.27
CA VAL A 66 -3.07 -8.67 -69.85
C VAL A 66 -2.77 -9.34 -68.51
N PHE A 67 -1.77 -10.20 -68.56
CA PHE A 67 -1.23 -11.00 -67.48
C PHE A 67 -0.39 -10.11 -66.57
N LEU A 68 -0.90 -9.79 -65.37
CA LEU A 68 -0.13 -9.25 -64.26
C LEU A 68 -0.25 -10.25 -63.10
N PRO A 69 0.85 -10.91 -62.67
CA PRO A 69 0.79 -11.74 -61.48
C PRO A 69 0.70 -10.81 -60.27
N GLN A 70 -0.51 -10.57 -59.77
CA GLN A 70 -0.67 -10.09 -58.40
C GLN A 70 -0.11 -11.18 -57.48
N SER A 71 1.02 -10.89 -56.84
CA SER A 71 1.58 -11.68 -55.75
C SER A 71 0.54 -11.83 -54.64
N LYS A 72 -0.16 -12.97 -54.64
CA LYS A 72 -1.07 -13.39 -53.58
C LYS A 72 -0.26 -13.96 -52.41
N ASP A 73 0.55 -13.14 -51.79
CA ASP A 73 1.10 -13.44 -50.46
C ASP A 73 0.36 -12.61 -49.40
N GLN A 74 -0.97 -12.74 -49.38
CA GLN A 74 -1.72 -12.54 -48.14
C GLN A 74 -1.60 -13.85 -47.36
N SER A 75 -0.57 -13.93 -46.52
CA SER A 75 -0.48 -14.95 -45.48
C SER A 75 -1.68 -14.79 -44.54
N PHE A 76 -2.73 -15.55 -44.79
CA PHE A 76 -3.84 -15.72 -43.86
C PHE A 76 -3.25 -16.26 -42.56
N VAL A 77 -3.13 -15.40 -41.54
CA VAL A 77 -2.75 -15.83 -40.19
C VAL A 77 -3.89 -16.69 -39.67
N ALA A 78 -3.79 -18.01 -39.89
CA ALA A 78 -4.70 -18.98 -39.32
C ALA A 78 -4.52 -18.98 -37.80
N MET A 79 -5.31 -18.14 -37.12
CA MET A 79 -5.42 -18.24 -35.67
C MET A 79 -6.00 -19.63 -35.34
N PRO A 80 -5.33 -20.42 -34.49
CA PRO A 80 -5.84 -21.74 -34.16
C PRO A 80 -7.16 -21.59 -33.41
N GLN A 81 -8.22 -22.23 -33.91
CA GLN A 81 -9.56 -22.13 -33.35
C GLN A 81 -9.80 -23.19 -32.26
N GLY A 82 -10.37 -22.76 -31.13
CA GLY A 82 -10.82 -23.61 -30.02
C GLY A 82 -9.69 -24.26 -29.21
N ASP A 83 -10.02 -25.27 -28.40
CA ASP A 83 -9.07 -26.01 -27.55
C ASP A 83 -8.38 -27.14 -28.32
N TYR A 84 -7.74 -26.79 -29.43
CA TYR A 84 -7.09 -27.75 -30.35
C TYR A 84 -6.05 -28.65 -29.66
N ILE A 85 -5.37 -28.18 -28.60
CA ILE A 85 -4.40 -28.97 -27.81
C ILE A 85 -5.12 -30.06 -27.01
N GLU A 86 -6.26 -29.75 -26.40
CA GLU A 86 -7.05 -30.74 -25.67
C GLU A 86 -7.70 -31.73 -26.61
N LEU A 87 -8.23 -31.26 -27.74
CA LEU A 87 -8.78 -32.11 -28.80
C LEU A 87 -7.72 -33.07 -29.35
N HIS A 88 -6.50 -32.58 -29.59
CA HIS A 88 -5.37 -33.41 -30.00
C HIS A 88 -5.03 -34.46 -28.94
N ARG A 89 -5.01 -34.10 -27.65
CA ARG A 89 -4.79 -35.06 -26.55
C ARG A 89 -5.92 -36.07 -26.40
N LYS A 90 -7.17 -35.71 -26.68
CA LYS A 90 -8.31 -36.65 -26.69
C LYS A 90 -8.24 -37.62 -27.86
N ARG A 91 -7.81 -37.17 -29.05
CA ARG A 91 -7.71 -37.98 -30.27
C ARG A 91 -6.48 -38.87 -30.33
N HIS A 92 -5.32 -38.33 -29.94
CA HIS A 92 -4.01 -38.98 -30.11
C HIS A 92 -3.32 -39.30 -28.78
N GLY A 93 -3.95 -38.96 -27.66
CA GLY A 93 -3.39 -39.21 -26.33
C GLY A 93 -2.24 -38.27 -25.96
N TYR A 94 -1.56 -38.63 -24.88
CA TYR A 94 -0.29 -38.02 -24.49
C TYR A 94 0.87 -38.75 -25.14
N ARG A 95 2.05 -38.11 -25.12
CA ARG A 95 3.28 -38.80 -25.46
C ARG A 95 3.46 -40.04 -24.57
N LEU A 96 3.90 -41.15 -25.14
CA LEU A 96 3.96 -42.46 -24.45
C LEU A 96 4.70 -42.40 -23.10
N ASP A 97 5.77 -41.60 -22.99
CA ASP A 97 6.59 -41.45 -21.77
C ASP A 97 6.19 -40.25 -20.89
N PHE A 98 5.09 -39.56 -21.18
CA PHE A 98 4.67 -38.34 -20.47
C PHE A 98 4.45 -38.60 -18.98
N PHE A 99 3.69 -39.65 -18.65
CA PHE A 99 3.35 -39.98 -17.26
C PHE A 99 4.57 -40.45 -16.48
N GLU A 100 5.46 -41.21 -17.12
CA GLU A 100 6.72 -41.63 -16.51
C GLU A 100 7.63 -40.44 -16.18
N ARG A 101 7.76 -39.49 -17.12
CA ARG A 101 8.53 -38.26 -16.93
C ARG A 101 7.94 -37.38 -15.84
N LYS A 102 6.61 -37.23 -15.82
CA LYS A 102 5.90 -36.44 -14.80
C LYS A 102 6.13 -37.02 -13.40
N ARG A 103 5.91 -38.34 -13.24
CA ARG A 103 6.17 -39.07 -11.99
C ARG A 103 7.63 -38.91 -11.53
N LYS A 104 8.61 -39.14 -12.41
CA LYS A 104 10.04 -38.97 -12.11
C LYS A 104 10.41 -37.52 -11.78
N LYS A 105 9.69 -36.53 -12.31
CA LYS A 105 9.92 -35.11 -12.02
C LYS A 105 9.38 -34.73 -10.64
N GLU A 106 8.17 -35.18 -10.30
CA GLU A 106 7.55 -34.96 -8.99
C GLU A 106 8.37 -35.60 -7.86
N ALA A 107 8.81 -36.85 -8.06
CA ALA A 107 9.69 -37.53 -7.09
C ALA A 107 11.02 -36.79 -6.87
N ARG A 108 11.66 -36.30 -7.95
CA ARG A 108 12.93 -35.54 -7.86
C ARG A 108 12.77 -34.15 -7.24
N GLN A 109 11.56 -33.60 -7.24
CA GLN A 109 11.30 -32.24 -6.81
C GLN A 109 11.68 -32.00 -5.34
N VAL A 110 11.55 -33.01 -4.47
CA VAL A 110 11.91 -32.91 -3.04
C VAL A 110 13.42 -32.65 -2.88
N HIS A 111 14.25 -33.44 -3.55
CA HIS A 111 15.70 -33.27 -3.53
C HIS A 111 16.13 -31.97 -4.21
N GLU A 112 15.50 -31.63 -5.34
CA GLU A 112 15.79 -30.38 -6.05
C GLU A 112 15.45 -29.15 -5.20
N ARG A 113 14.33 -29.17 -4.46
CA ARG A 113 13.95 -28.09 -3.53
C ARG A 113 14.97 -27.93 -2.40
N SER A 114 15.40 -29.04 -1.79
CA SER A 114 16.42 -29.04 -0.73
C SER A 114 17.77 -28.51 -1.26
N ALA A 115 18.23 -29.02 -2.40
CA ALA A 115 19.47 -28.58 -3.03
C ALA A 115 19.43 -27.10 -3.42
N LYS A 116 18.30 -26.62 -3.97
CA LYS A 116 18.11 -25.19 -4.26
C LYS A 116 18.15 -24.32 -3.01
N ALA A 117 17.55 -24.78 -1.91
CA ALA A 117 17.58 -24.04 -0.65
C ALA A 117 19.01 -23.94 -0.07
N GLN A 118 19.82 -24.98 -0.18
CA GLN A 118 21.20 -25.01 0.33
C GLN A 118 22.18 -24.25 -0.57
N LYS A 119 22.04 -24.39 -1.90
CA LYS A 119 23.00 -23.85 -2.89
C LYS A 119 22.69 -22.42 -3.32
N ALA A 120 21.46 -21.93 -3.14
CA ALA A 120 21.10 -20.58 -3.58
C ALA A 120 21.69 -19.51 -2.65
N LEU A 121 22.63 -18.72 -3.18
CA LEU A 121 23.27 -17.63 -2.47
C LEU A 121 22.57 -16.28 -2.70
N GLY A 122 22.78 -15.33 -1.79
CA GLY A 122 22.34 -13.95 -1.91
C GLY A 122 20.81 -13.76 -1.95
N ILE A 123 20.32 -12.89 -2.84
CA ILE A 123 18.89 -12.54 -2.94
C ILE A 123 18.04 -13.76 -3.35
N LYS A 124 18.59 -14.65 -4.19
CA LYS A 124 17.90 -15.87 -4.62
C LYS A 124 17.59 -16.80 -3.44
N GLY A 125 18.54 -16.99 -2.53
CA GLY A 125 18.32 -17.75 -1.29
C GLY A 125 17.24 -17.12 -0.40
N LYS A 126 17.27 -15.79 -0.23
CA LYS A 126 16.26 -15.06 0.55
C LYS A 126 14.85 -15.19 -0.04
N MET A 127 14.71 -15.10 -1.37
CA MET A 127 13.41 -15.27 -2.04
C MET A 127 12.86 -16.69 -1.88
N ILE A 128 13.72 -17.70 -2.01
CA ILE A 128 13.34 -19.11 -1.80
C ILE A 128 12.88 -19.33 -0.35
N ALA A 129 13.61 -18.81 0.63
CA ALA A 129 13.22 -18.91 2.04
C ALA A 129 11.86 -18.23 2.31
N LYS A 130 11.64 -17.02 1.77
CA LYS A 130 10.35 -16.30 1.90
C LYS A 130 9.20 -17.10 1.27
N LYS A 131 9.41 -17.65 0.07
CA LYS A 131 8.41 -18.49 -0.62
C LYS A 131 8.10 -19.75 0.19
N ASN A 132 9.11 -20.47 0.66
CA ASN A 132 8.94 -21.68 1.47
C ASN A 132 8.20 -21.39 2.78
N TYR A 133 8.46 -20.25 3.41
CA TYR A 133 7.73 -19.82 4.61
C TYR A 133 6.24 -19.58 4.31
N ALA A 134 5.94 -18.87 3.22
CA ALA A 134 4.56 -18.62 2.80
C ALA A 134 3.80 -19.92 2.48
N GLU A 135 4.43 -20.86 1.75
CA GLU A 135 3.86 -22.18 1.45
C GLU A 135 3.57 -22.97 2.73
N LYS A 136 4.51 -23.00 3.69
CA LYS A 136 4.29 -23.67 4.99
C LYS A 136 3.17 -23.01 5.80
N ALA A 137 3.12 -21.69 5.83
CA ALA A 137 2.07 -20.96 6.55
C ALA A 137 0.68 -21.20 5.94
N LEU A 138 0.59 -21.23 4.60
CA LEU A 138 -0.64 -21.56 3.90
C LEU A 138 -1.09 -22.99 4.22
N MET A 139 -0.20 -23.98 4.09
CA MET A 139 -0.52 -25.38 4.38
C MET A 139 -0.95 -25.60 5.84
N LYS A 140 -0.31 -24.91 6.79
CA LYS A 140 -0.74 -24.94 8.19
C LYS A 140 -2.16 -24.40 8.38
N LYS A 141 -2.51 -23.30 7.72
CA LYS A 141 -3.87 -22.74 7.77
C LYS A 141 -4.90 -23.65 7.12
N THR A 142 -4.57 -24.29 5.99
CA THR A 142 -5.50 -25.22 5.33
C THR A 142 -5.72 -26.49 6.14
N LEU A 143 -4.67 -27.01 6.79
CA LEU A 143 -4.80 -28.16 7.69
C LEU A 143 -5.65 -27.80 8.91
N ALA A 144 -5.38 -26.66 9.56
CA ALA A 144 -6.19 -26.19 10.69
C ALA A 144 -7.67 -26.01 10.31
N MET A 145 -7.97 -25.38 9.17
CA MET A 145 -9.33 -25.22 8.66
C MET A 145 -10.01 -26.57 8.36
N HIS A 146 -9.26 -27.54 7.83
CA HIS A 146 -9.77 -28.89 7.59
C HIS A 146 -10.04 -29.64 8.90
N GLU A 147 -9.13 -29.55 9.88
CA GLU A 147 -9.30 -30.13 11.22
C GLU A 147 -10.50 -29.52 11.95
N GLU A 148 -10.66 -28.19 11.95
CA GLU A 148 -11.80 -27.48 12.53
C GLU A 148 -13.13 -27.80 11.84
N SER A 149 -13.15 -27.92 10.52
CA SER A 149 -14.37 -28.30 9.78
C SER A 149 -14.75 -29.78 9.97
N SER A 150 -13.76 -30.66 10.13
CA SER A 150 -13.98 -32.08 10.44
C SER A 150 -14.48 -32.27 11.87
N ASN A 151 -13.97 -31.48 12.82
CA ASN A 151 -14.48 -31.39 14.18
C ASN A 151 -15.68 -30.44 14.23
N ARG A 152 -16.81 -30.84 13.67
CA ARG A 152 -18.11 -30.22 13.98
C ARG A 152 -18.44 -30.49 15.44
N ARG A 153 -17.82 -29.76 16.36
CA ARG A 153 -18.36 -29.62 17.71
C ARG A 153 -19.72 -28.95 17.51
N LYS A 154 -20.80 -29.62 17.94
CA LYS A 154 -22.01 -28.89 18.31
C LYS A 154 -21.51 -27.81 19.26
N VAL A 155 -21.72 -26.55 18.88
CA VAL A 155 -21.60 -25.46 19.84
C VAL A 155 -22.56 -25.85 20.95
N ASP A 156 -22.05 -26.24 22.12
CA ASP A 156 -22.91 -26.31 23.30
C ASP A 156 -23.47 -24.90 23.45
N ASP A 157 -24.80 -24.77 23.41
CA ASP A 157 -25.55 -23.53 23.60
C ASP A 157 -25.41 -23.01 25.05
N GLN A 158 -24.21 -23.06 25.63
CA GLN A 158 -23.87 -22.14 26.70
C GLN A 158 -23.65 -20.79 26.07
N VAL A 159 -24.77 -20.08 25.92
CA VAL A 159 -24.88 -18.65 25.66
C VAL A 159 -23.74 -17.95 26.42
N GLN A 160 -22.69 -17.56 25.70
CA GLN A 160 -21.63 -16.73 26.24
C GLN A 160 -22.32 -15.47 26.81
N ASP A 161 -21.97 -15.10 28.05
CA ASP A 161 -22.66 -14.11 28.90
C ASP A 161 -22.53 -12.67 28.35
N GLY A 162 -23.14 -12.46 27.19
CA GLY A 162 -22.95 -11.34 26.28
C GLY A 162 -23.71 -11.49 24.96
N ALA A 163 -24.75 -12.32 24.91
CA ALA A 163 -25.61 -12.46 23.75
C ALA A 163 -26.35 -11.14 23.48
N ILE A 164 -26.08 -10.58 22.32
CA ILE A 164 -26.61 -9.30 21.85
C ILE A 164 -27.66 -9.61 20.77
N PRO A 165 -28.82 -8.93 20.75
CA PRO A 165 -29.82 -9.13 19.71
C PRO A 165 -29.23 -8.97 18.29
N ALA A 166 -29.75 -9.70 17.29
CA ALA A 166 -29.18 -9.75 15.94
C ALA A 166 -28.93 -8.37 15.28
N TYR A 167 -29.74 -7.36 15.59
CA TYR A 167 -29.59 -5.98 15.10
C TYR A 167 -28.49 -5.15 15.79
N LEU A 168 -27.83 -5.71 16.79
CA LEU A 168 -26.71 -5.14 17.55
C LEU A 168 -25.42 -5.98 17.42
N MET A 169 -25.46 -7.13 16.71
CA MET A 169 -24.30 -8.02 16.51
C MET A 169 -23.18 -7.39 15.67
N ASP A 170 -23.54 -6.62 14.64
CA ASP A 170 -22.60 -5.95 13.72
C ASP A 170 -22.25 -4.51 14.12
N ARG A 171 -22.83 -4.03 15.23
CA ARG A 171 -22.48 -2.73 15.80
C ARG A 171 -21.44 -2.98 16.87
N GLU A 172 -20.17 -2.60 16.63
CA GLU A 172 -19.15 -2.56 17.69
C GLU A 172 -19.78 -1.88 18.92
N ASN A 173 -19.87 -2.63 20.02
CA ASN A 173 -20.52 -2.20 21.26
C ASN A 173 -19.89 -0.91 21.77
N THR A 174 -20.47 0.20 21.35
CA THR A 174 -20.34 1.44 22.06
C THR A 174 -21.26 1.32 23.28
N THR A 175 -20.71 0.86 24.39
CA THR A 175 -21.32 0.91 25.72
C THR A 175 -21.53 2.37 26.15
N ARG A 176 -22.45 3.11 25.50
CA ARG A 176 -22.68 4.54 25.73
C ARG A 176 -23.76 4.77 26.80
N ALA A 177 -24.81 3.97 26.95
CA ALA A 177 -25.92 4.34 27.85
C ALA A 177 -25.56 4.25 29.36
N LYS A 178 -24.90 3.15 29.76
CA LYS A 178 -24.07 2.96 30.97
C LYS A 178 -23.20 4.12 31.43
N VAL A 179 -22.37 4.50 30.46
CA VAL A 179 -21.14 5.24 30.65
C VAL A 179 -21.41 6.73 30.52
N LEU A 180 -22.41 7.17 29.75
CA LEU A 180 -22.73 8.59 29.53
C LEU A 180 -22.97 9.39 30.83
N SER A 181 -23.62 8.81 31.84
CA SER A 181 -23.88 9.50 33.11
C SER A 181 -22.63 9.60 34.01
N ASN A 182 -21.77 8.57 34.03
CA ASN A 182 -20.48 8.60 34.72
C ASN A 182 -19.38 9.31 33.93
N THR A 183 -19.48 9.35 32.60
CA THR A 183 -18.55 9.98 31.68
C THR A 183 -18.87 11.46 31.48
N ILE A 184 -20.08 11.94 31.77
CA ILE A 184 -20.33 13.39 32.00
C ILE A 184 -19.66 13.85 33.31
N LYS A 185 -19.73 13.03 34.37
CA LYS A 185 -19.03 13.31 35.65
C LYS A 185 -17.51 13.21 35.51
N GLN A 186 -16.99 12.24 34.75
CA GLN A 186 -15.57 12.16 34.39
C GLN A 186 -15.18 13.27 33.41
N LYS A 187 -15.96 13.63 32.37
CA LYS A 187 -15.67 14.77 31.47
C LYS A 187 -15.61 16.11 32.20
N ARG A 188 -16.36 16.30 33.29
CA ARG A 188 -16.23 17.47 34.17
C ARG A 188 -14.95 17.42 35.03
N LYS A 189 -14.50 16.24 35.47
CA LYS A 189 -13.24 16.04 36.21
C LYS A 189 -11.98 15.96 35.32
N GLU A 190 -12.09 15.53 34.07
CA GLU A 190 -11.02 15.39 33.06
C GLU A 190 -10.81 16.65 32.22
N LYS A 191 -11.68 17.67 32.38
CA LYS A 191 -11.68 18.92 31.60
C LYS A 191 -10.33 19.68 31.67
N ALA A 192 -9.47 19.35 32.64
CA ALA A 192 -8.17 19.95 32.84
C ALA A 192 -6.96 19.10 32.39
N GLY A 193 -7.11 17.82 31.99
CA GLY A 193 -5.95 16.90 32.01
C GLY A 193 -5.72 15.92 30.87
N LYS A 194 -6.58 15.79 29.84
CA LYS A 194 -6.47 14.68 28.87
C LYS A 194 -6.66 15.02 27.39
N TRP A 195 -6.47 16.27 26.98
CA TRP A 195 -6.47 16.61 25.55
C TRP A 195 -5.08 16.42 24.95
N GLU A 196 -4.58 15.19 24.99
CA GLU A 196 -3.31 14.83 24.36
C GLU A 196 -3.53 14.52 22.89
N VAL A 197 -2.64 15.08 22.07
CA VAL A 197 -2.59 14.79 20.64
C VAL A 197 -1.91 13.41 20.46
N PRO A 198 -2.31 12.57 19.47
CA PRO A 198 -1.79 11.20 19.34
C PRO A 198 -0.27 11.04 19.37
N ILE A 199 0.45 12.05 18.89
CA ILE A 199 1.91 12.16 18.99
C ILE A 199 2.24 13.42 19.80
N PRO A 200 2.41 13.32 21.13
CA PRO A 200 2.65 14.49 21.97
C PRO A 200 4.09 15.01 21.85
N LYS A 201 5.07 14.10 21.79
CA LYS A 201 6.49 14.42 21.71
C LYS A 201 7.07 13.91 20.40
N VAL A 202 7.59 14.84 19.60
CA VAL A 202 8.31 14.53 18.36
C VAL A 202 9.80 14.73 18.58
N ARG A 203 10.61 14.01 17.81
CA ARG A 203 12.05 14.26 17.75
C ARG A 203 12.30 15.72 17.33
N PRO A 204 13.11 16.50 18.08
CA PRO A 204 13.50 17.81 17.65
C PRO A 204 14.35 17.70 16.37
N VAL A 205 14.01 18.49 15.37
CA VAL A 205 14.74 18.55 14.10
C VAL A 205 15.72 19.71 14.16
N ALA A 206 16.98 19.44 13.81
CA ALA A 206 18.01 20.47 13.77
C ALA A 206 17.84 21.38 12.54
N GLU A 207 18.28 22.64 12.65
CA GLU A 207 18.06 23.63 11.58
C GLU A 207 18.79 23.30 10.27
N ASP A 208 19.93 22.62 10.37
CA ASP A 208 20.73 22.15 9.23
C ASP A 208 20.01 21.06 8.42
N GLU A 209 19.22 20.20 9.07
CA GLU A 209 18.37 19.21 8.43
C GLU A 209 17.19 19.87 7.70
N MET A 210 16.64 20.96 8.25
CA MET A 210 15.49 21.67 7.68
C MET A 210 15.88 22.63 6.54
N PHE A 211 17.07 23.22 6.61
CA PHE A 211 17.52 24.24 5.68
C PHE A 211 18.83 23.88 5.00
N LYS A 212 18.79 23.76 3.68
CA LYS A 212 19.98 23.70 2.85
C LYS A 212 20.49 25.11 2.54
N VAL A 213 21.77 25.35 2.81
CA VAL A 213 22.44 26.61 2.45
C VAL A 213 22.60 26.73 0.93
N LEU A 214 22.15 27.84 0.35
CA LEU A 214 22.35 28.15 -1.06
C LEU A 214 23.41 29.25 -1.24
N ARG A 215 24.40 28.96 -2.09
CA ARG A 215 25.45 29.88 -2.48
C ARG A 215 25.05 30.66 -3.75
N SER A 216 25.32 31.96 -3.78
CA SER A 216 24.96 32.88 -4.87
C SER A 216 26.16 33.69 -5.38
N GLY A 217 26.04 34.22 -6.60
CA GLY A 217 27.09 34.97 -7.31
C GLY A 217 28.04 34.07 -8.12
N LYS A 218 28.78 34.67 -9.07
CA LYS A 218 29.72 33.95 -9.96
C LYS A 218 30.75 33.12 -9.18
N ARG A 219 31.29 33.69 -8.09
CA ARG A 219 32.27 33.03 -7.19
C ARG A 219 31.63 32.24 -6.03
N LYS A 220 30.29 32.18 -5.93
CA LYS A 220 29.54 31.42 -4.89
C LYS A 220 29.90 31.75 -3.44
N THR A 221 30.38 32.95 -3.15
CA THR A 221 30.80 33.36 -1.79
C THR A 221 29.64 33.73 -0.87
N LYS A 222 28.50 34.17 -1.42
CA LYS A 222 27.35 34.67 -0.64
C LYS A 222 26.40 33.54 -0.25
N GLN A 223 26.18 33.32 1.06
CA GLN A 223 25.43 32.19 1.64
C GLN A 223 24.15 32.58 2.42
N TRP A 224 23.55 33.73 2.09
CA TRP A 224 22.41 34.27 2.84
C TRP A 224 21.08 33.55 2.59
N LYS A 225 20.97 32.81 1.48
CA LYS A 225 19.76 32.07 1.09
C LYS A 225 19.69 30.69 1.74
N ARG A 226 18.48 30.27 2.08
CA ARG A 226 18.16 28.97 2.71
C ARG A 226 17.03 28.30 1.92
N MET A 227 17.23 27.07 1.49
CA MET A 227 16.21 26.25 0.85
C MET A 227 15.61 25.30 1.87
N VAL A 228 14.29 25.25 1.96
CA VAL A 228 13.58 24.27 2.79
C VAL A 228 13.66 22.90 2.12
N THR A 229 14.12 21.89 2.86
CA THR A 229 14.26 20.50 2.40
C THR A 229 13.05 19.64 2.74
N LYS A 230 12.24 20.07 3.71
CA LYS A 230 11.04 19.38 4.17
C LYS A 230 9.80 19.76 3.35
N CYS A 231 8.76 18.95 3.45
CA CYS A 231 7.48 19.22 2.80
C CYS A 231 6.84 20.50 3.35
N THR A 232 6.20 21.27 2.46
CA THR A 232 5.61 22.57 2.80
C THR A 232 4.19 22.67 2.29
N PHE A 233 3.34 23.33 3.05
CA PHE A 233 2.05 23.80 2.61
C PHE A 233 2.16 25.27 2.25
N VAL A 234 1.56 25.61 1.12
CA VAL A 234 1.55 26.96 0.58
C VAL A 234 0.12 27.20 0.13
N GLY A 235 -0.52 28.23 0.70
CA GLY A 235 -1.91 28.55 0.37
C GLY A 235 -2.12 28.88 -1.12
N PRO A 236 -3.36 28.77 -1.61
CA PRO A 236 -3.68 28.90 -3.03
C PRO A 236 -3.32 30.28 -3.63
N GLY A 237 -3.28 31.34 -2.82
CA GLY A 237 -2.89 32.70 -3.25
C GLY A 237 -1.39 33.01 -3.18
N PHE A 238 -0.50 32.01 -3.18
CA PHE A 238 0.92 32.27 -3.01
C PHE A 238 1.62 32.72 -4.29
N THR A 239 2.06 33.98 -4.28
CA THR A 239 3.01 34.52 -5.27
C THR A 239 4.43 34.49 -4.71
N ARG A 240 5.40 34.06 -5.52
CA ARG A 240 6.81 34.09 -5.11
C ARG A 240 7.31 35.53 -5.01
N LYS A 241 8.09 35.82 -3.97
CA LYS A 241 8.79 37.10 -3.85
C LYS A 241 9.91 37.18 -4.90
N PRO A 242 10.29 38.39 -5.36
CA PRO A 242 11.42 38.56 -6.27
C PRO A 242 12.71 37.90 -5.69
N PRO A 243 13.56 37.27 -6.53
CA PRO A 243 14.71 36.49 -6.05
C PRO A 243 15.70 37.27 -5.18
N LYS A 244 15.74 38.60 -5.29
CA LYS A 244 16.59 39.46 -4.46
C LYS A 244 16.13 39.54 -3.00
N TYR A 245 14.82 39.44 -2.74
CA TYR A 245 14.22 39.57 -1.41
C TYR A 245 13.82 38.21 -0.79
N GLU A 246 13.80 37.14 -1.58
CA GLU A 246 13.51 35.79 -1.10
C GLU A 246 14.74 35.17 -0.41
N ARG A 247 14.72 35.11 0.92
CA ARG A 247 15.74 34.43 1.74
C ARG A 247 15.44 32.94 1.93
N PHE A 248 14.20 32.61 2.31
CA PHE A 248 13.72 31.24 2.51
C PHE A 248 12.98 30.76 1.26
N ILE A 249 13.57 29.78 0.58
CA ILE A 249 13.03 29.21 -0.66
C ILE A 249 12.28 27.93 -0.34
N ARG A 250 10.99 27.89 -0.68
CA ARG A 250 10.15 26.69 -0.61
C ARG A 250 9.97 26.11 -2.01
N PRO A 251 10.68 25.04 -2.40
CA PRO A 251 10.65 24.54 -3.78
C PRO A 251 9.28 23.94 -4.13
N SER A 252 8.81 24.14 -5.37
CA SER A 252 7.47 23.69 -5.79
C SER A 252 7.26 22.18 -5.70
N GLY A 253 8.31 21.37 -5.93
CA GLY A 253 8.22 19.91 -5.83
C GLY A 253 7.99 19.38 -4.41
N LEU A 254 8.17 20.22 -3.38
CA LEU A 254 7.89 19.89 -1.98
C LEU A 254 6.63 20.59 -1.46
N ARG A 255 5.84 21.21 -2.35
CA ARG A 255 4.58 21.87 -1.97
C ARG A 255 3.42 20.91 -2.15
N PHE A 256 2.77 20.58 -1.05
CA PHE A 256 1.59 19.73 -1.04
C PHE A 256 0.36 20.56 -0.73
N THR A 257 -0.76 20.24 -1.38
CA THR A 257 -2.06 20.87 -1.17
C THR A 257 -3.06 19.93 -0.49
N LYS A 258 -2.83 18.61 -0.55
CA LYS A 258 -3.71 17.57 0.00
C LYS A 258 -3.00 16.70 1.02
N ALA A 259 -3.77 16.09 1.91
CA ALA A 259 -3.31 15.10 2.88
C ALA A 259 -4.24 13.88 2.90
N HIS A 260 -3.65 12.70 3.12
CA HIS A 260 -4.36 11.48 3.41
C HIS A 260 -4.69 11.44 4.90
N VAL A 261 -5.94 11.73 5.23
CA VAL A 261 -6.41 11.89 6.60
C VAL A 261 -7.23 10.66 7.00
N THR A 262 -6.84 10.02 8.10
CA THR A 262 -7.55 8.87 8.68
C THR A 262 -8.48 9.32 9.79
N HIS A 263 -9.73 8.85 9.78
CA HIS A 263 -10.65 9.01 10.89
C HIS A 263 -10.51 7.81 11.86
N PRO A 264 -10.12 8.02 13.13
CA PRO A 264 -9.84 6.92 14.04
C PRO A 264 -11.06 6.05 14.36
N GLU A 265 -12.26 6.64 14.47
CA GLU A 265 -13.48 5.86 14.77
C GLU A 265 -14.01 5.08 13.55
N LEU A 266 -14.13 5.71 12.38
CA LEU A 266 -14.63 5.07 11.16
C LEU A 266 -13.63 4.12 10.51
N LYS A 267 -12.34 4.21 10.85
CA LYS A 267 -11.23 3.45 10.23
C LYS A 267 -11.16 3.64 8.70
N CYS A 268 -11.66 4.77 8.20
CA CYS A 268 -11.60 5.17 6.80
C CYS A 268 -10.57 6.28 6.57
N THR A 269 -10.02 6.33 5.35
CA THR A 269 -9.04 7.33 4.92
C THR A 269 -9.62 8.20 3.82
N PHE A 270 -9.39 9.51 3.91
CA PHE A 270 -9.88 10.51 2.96
C PHE A 270 -8.72 11.34 2.41
N ASN A 271 -8.79 11.75 1.14
CA ASN A 271 -7.78 12.62 0.52
C ASN A 271 -8.28 14.08 0.57
N LEU A 272 -8.06 14.73 1.70
CA LEU A 272 -8.63 16.02 2.01
C LEU A 272 -7.67 17.17 1.67
N ASP A 273 -8.23 18.30 1.26
CA ASP A 273 -7.44 19.50 0.99
C ASP A 273 -6.97 20.14 2.29
N ILE A 274 -5.71 20.56 2.33
CA ILE A 274 -5.11 21.27 3.46
C ILE A 274 -5.53 22.74 3.36
N ILE A 275 -6.08 23.28 4.44
CA ILE A 275 -6.44 24.70 4.57
C ILE A 275 -5.24 25.48 5.09
N GLY A 276 -4.53 24.94 6.08
CA GLY A 276 -3.43 25.64 6.72
C GLY A 276 -2.62 24.78 7.68
N VAL A 277 -1.46 25.29 8.07
CA VAL A 277 -0.62 24.72 9.12
C VAL A 277 -0.83 25.55 10.39
N LYS A 278 -1.23 24.92 11.49
CA LYS A 278 -1.54 25.62 12.74
C LYS A 278 -0.41 25.57 13.75
N LYS A 279 0.26 24.42 13.89
CA LYS A 279 1.33 24.25 14.86
C LYS A 279 2.36 23.26 14.38
N ASN A 280 3.60 23.70 14.28
CA ASN A 280 4.75 22.82 14.11
C ASN A 280 5.47 22.63 15.46
N PRO A 281 5.75 21.39 15.91
CA PRO A 281 6.41 21.12 17.19
C PRO A 281 7.85 21.68 17.27
N ASN A 282 8.52 21.90 16.14
CA ASN A 282 9.89 22.41 16.11
C ASN A 282 9.97 23.94 16.25
N GLY A 283 8.83 24.65 16.23
CA GLY A 283 8.78 26.10 16.49
C GLY A 283 7.80 26.88 15.59
N PRO A 284 7.45 28.11 15.99
CA PRO A 284 6.49 28.95 15.28
C PRO A 284 6.99 29.43 13.91
N MET A 285 8.30 29.62 13.73
CA MET A 285 8.90 29.99 12.44
C MET A 285 8.53 29.00 11.33
N TYR A 286 8.55 27.70 11.64
CA TYR A 286 8.19 26.63 10.70
C TYR A 286 6.71 26.58 10.42
N THR A 287 5.88 27.02 11.36
CA THR A 287 4.43 27.17 11.18
C THR A 287 4.15 28.26 10.15
N SER A 288 4.80 29.44 10.28
CA SER A 288 4.67 30.54 9.32
C SER A 288 5.20 30.19 7.92
N LEU A 289 6.27 29.40 7.84
CA LEU A 289 6.78 28.87 6.57
C LEU A 289 5.91 27.74 6.00
N GLY A 290 4.94 27.23 6.77
CA GLY A 290 4.08 26.10 6.37
C GLY A 290 4.83 24.78 6.29
N VAL A 291 5.94 24.60 7.01
CA VAL A 291 6.68 23.34 7.00
C VAL A 291 5.90 22.26 7.74
N MET A 292 5.74 21.12 7.10
CA MET A 292 5.06 19.95 7.63
C MET A 292 6.09 18.86 7.90
N THR A 293 6.23 18.56 9.17
CA THR A 293 7.05 17.46 9.70
C THR A 293 6.14 16.52 10.47
N LYS A 294 6.68 15.39 10.93
CA LYS A 294 5.95 14.54 11.87
C LYS A 294 5.42 15.34 13.06
N GLY A 295 4.19 15.08 13.43
CA GLY A 295 3.47 15.74 14.53
C GLY A 295 3.05 17.18 14.28
N THR A 296 3.26 17.74 13.09
CA THR A 296 2.66 19.03 12.71
C THR A 296 1.13 18.92 12.73
N ILE A 297 0.47 19.91 13.34
CA ILE A 297 -0.98 20.07 13.34
C ILE A 297 -1.38 20.92 12.13
N ILE A 298 -2.19 20.33 11.28
CA ILE A 298 -2.74 20.93 10.07
C ILE A 298 -4.26 21.08 10.21
N GLU A 299 -4.81 22.08 9.54
CA GLU A 299 -6.24 22.26 9.35
C GLU A 299 -6.60 21.69 7.98
N VAL A 300 -7.55 20.76 7.95
CA VAL A 300 -7.98 20.05 6.75
C VAL A 300 -9.45 20.31 6.48
N ASN A 301 -9.82 20.39 5.21
CA ASN A 301 -11.20 20.55 4.80
C ASN A 301 -11.95 19.23 5.01
N VAL A 302 -12.99 19.24 5.84
CA VAL A 302 -13.81 18.05 6.16
C VAL A 302 -15.23 18.13 5.57
N SER A 303 -15.46 19.00 4.59
CA SER A 303 -16.76 19.12 3.92
C SER A 303 -17.24 17.79 3.32
N GLU A 304 -16.32 16.96 2.82
CA GLU A 304 -16.63 15.62 2.27
C GLU A 304 -17.13 14.63 3.33
N LEU A 305 -16.84 14.87 4.62
CA LEU A 305 -17.28 13.99 5.72
C LEU A 305 -18.71 14.31 6.19
N GLY A 306 -19.28 15.44 5.78
CA GLY A 306 -20.63 15.83 6.18
C GLY A 306 -20.81 15.98 7.70
N LEU A 307 -19.76 16.37 8.43
CA LEU A 307 -19.85 16.53 9.87
C LEU A 307 -20.71 17.75 10.21
N VAL A 308 -21.71 17.56 11.08
CA VAL A 308 -22.63 18.62 11.52
C VAL A 308 -22.57 18.72 13.04
N THR A 309 -22.54 19.96 13.54
CA THR A 309 -22.67 20.22 14.98
C THR A 309 -24.10 19.95 15.45
N PRO A 310 -24.36 19.71 16.75
CA PRO A 310 -25.74 19.57 17.26
C PRO A 310 -26.65 20.77 16.96
N ALA A 311 -26.05 21.94 16.68
CA ALA A 311 -26.74 23.15 16.27
C ALA A 311 -27.08 23.21 14.76
N GLY A 312 -26.84 22.16 13.98
CA GLY A 312 -27.13 22.10 12.55
C GLY A 312 -26.09 22.80 11.65
N LYS A 313 -25.04 23.41 12.23
CA LYS A 313 -23.98 24.04 11.44
C LYS A 313 -23.02 22.99 10.89
N VAL A 314 -22.75 23.06 9.58
CA VAL A 314 -21.80 22.18 8.88
C VAL A 314 -20.37 22.55 9.26
N VAL A 315 -19.59 21.54 9.63
CA VAL A 315 -18.15 21.67 9.92
C VAL A 315 -17.39 21.49 8.61
N TRP A 316 -16.62 22.49 8.22
CA TRP A 316 -15.80 22.46 7.01
C TRP A 316 -14.30 22.39 7.31
N GLY A 317 -13.86 22.69 8.53
CA GLY A 317 -12.46 22.61 8.95
C GLY A 317 -12.29 21.80 10.23
N LYS A 318 -11.33 20.87 10.24
CA LYS A 318 -10.94 20.14 11.45
C LYS A 318 -9.44 20.00 11.55
N TYR A 319 -8.92 19.86 12.77
CA TYR A 319 -7.49 19.63 12.97
C TYR A 319 -7.14 18.17 12.75
N ALA A 320 -6.00 17.97 12.10
CA ALA A 320 -5.37 16.67 11.93
C ALA A 320 -3.90 16.78 12.31
N GLN A 321 -3.36 15.68 12.84
CA GLN A 321 -1.93 15.58 13.13
C GLN A 321 -1.23 14.70 12.10
N VAL A 322 -0.16 15.21 11.50
CA VAL A 322 0.70 14.43 10.58
C VAL A 322 1.43 13.34 11.35
N THR A 323 1.35 12.09 10.88
CA THR A 323 1.90 10.91 11.58
C THR A 323 3.20 10.39 10.98
N ASN A 324 3.41 10.58 9.67
CA ASN A 324 4.60 10.12 8.96
C ASN A 324 5.66 11.23 8.82
N ASN A 325 6.75 10.93 8.09
CA ASN A 325 7.76 11.90 7.67
C ASN A 325 7.59 12.14 6.16
N PRO A 326 6.81 13.17 5.75
CA PRO A 326 6.39 13.33 4.36
C PRO A 326 7.53 13.45 3.35
N GLU A 327 8.72 13.90 3.79
CA GLU A 327 9.91 14.06 2.94
C GLU A 327 10.49 12.75 2.42
N ASN A 328 10.22 11.61 3.08
CA ASN A 328 10.73 10.31 2.68
C ASN A 328 9.73 9.54 1.81
N ASP A 329 8.43 9.76 2.06
CA ASP A 329 7.35 8.95 1.48
C ASP A 329 6.70 9.63 0.26
N GLY A 330 6.77 10.96 0.17
CA GLY A 330 6.06 11.73 -0.86
C GLY A 330 4.55 11.84 -0.63
N CYS A 331 4.05 11.39 0.53
CA CYS A 331 2.66 11.49 0.94
C CYS A 331 2.57 12.13 2.33
N ILE A 332 1.48 12.86 2.59
CA ILE A 332 1.19 13.40 3.93
C ILE A 332 0.09 12.54 4.53
N ASN A 333 0.46 11.71 5.50
CA ASN A 333 -0.48 10.91 6.25
C ASN A 333 -0.78 11.61 7.57
N ALA A 334 -2.06 11.82 7.86
CA ALA A 334 -2.51 12.48 9.07
C ALA A 334 -3.67 11.73 9.72
N VAL A 335 -3.86 11.96 11.02
CA VAL A 335 -4.99 11.43 11.80
C VAL A 335 -5.83 12.61 12.29
N LEU A 336 -7.15 12.54 12.09
CA LEU A 336 -8.07 13.56 12.61
C LEU A 336 -8.01 13.60 14.14
N LEU A 337 -7.97 14.81 14.67
CA LEU A 337 -8.15 15.08 16.09
C LEU A 337 -9.65 15.21 16.33
N VAL A 338 -10.29 14.12 16.77
CA VAL A 338 -11.75 14.01 16.87
C VAL A 338 -12.31 14.74 18.06
#